data_AF-A0AAD2DXT0-F1
#
_entry.id   AF-A0AAD2DXT0-F1
#
_cell.length_a   1.000
_cell.length_b   1.000
_cell.length_c   1.000
_cell.angle_alpha   90.00
_cell.angle_beta   90.00
_cell.angle_gamma   90.00
#
_symmetry.space_group_name_H-M   'P 1'
#
loop_
_entity.id
_entity.type
_entity.pdbx_description
1 polymer ?
#
loop_
_entity_poly.entity_id
_entity_poly.type
_entity_poly.pdbx_seq_one_letter_code
_entity_poly.pdbx_strand_id
1 'polypeptide(L)'
;MVENLTASCFTSLHCRNLFFWPVMVWLRETATGIKRGMRVTGEKNTNMTDKAVTIRTRKFMTNRLLSRKQFIIDVLHPGRPNVSKAELKEKLARMYEVKDPNAIFVFKFRTHFGGGKSTGFGLIYDSVENAKKYEPKYRLIRNGLDTKVEKSRKQLKERKNRAKKIRGVKKTKAGDAAKAGKKK
;
A
#
# COMPACT_ATOMS: atom_id res chain seq x y z
N MET A 1 -65.71 15.31 -11.98
CA MET A 1 -65.45 15.34 -13.43
C MET A 1 -64.86 16.70 -13.73
N VAL A 2 -63.53 16.70 -13.91
CA VAL A 2 -62.83 17.20 -15.11
C VAL A 2 -62.83 18.73 -15.16
N GLU A 3 -61.66 19.33 -14.87
CA GLU A 3 -61.08 20.36 -15.75
C GLU A 3 -59.68 20.77 -15.28
N ASN A 4 -58.70 20.27 -16.04
CA ASN A 4 -57.50 20.94 -16.54
C ASN A 4 -56.99 22.19 -15.81
N LEU A 5 -55.83 22.05 -15.16
CA LEU A 5 -55.00 23.17 -14.73
C LEU A 5 -53.93 23.49 -15.79
N THR A 6 -53.97 24.77 -16.16
CA THR A 6 -53.24 25.46 -17.20
C THR A 6 -51.89 25.99 -16.73
N ALA A 7 -51.14 26.49 -17.72
CA ALA A 7 -49.73 26.80 -17.72
C ALA A 7 -49.32 28.10 -16.98
N SER A 8 -47.99 28.17 -16.75
CA SER A 8 -47.10 29.33 -16.91
C SER A 8 -47.37 30.66 -16.19
N CYS A 9 -46.41 30.99 -15.32
CA CYS A 9 -45.66 32.26 -15.26
C CYS A 9 -46.44 33.58 -15.13
N PHE A 10 -46.34 34.25 -13.96
CA PHE A 10 -46.05 35.69 -13.89
C PHE A 10 -45.75 36.19 -12.46
N THR A 11 -44.82 37.16 -12.37
CA THR A 11 -44.67 38.23 -11.34
C THR A 11 -44.32 37.87 -9.89
N SER A 12 -43.63 38.69 -9.08
CA SER A 12 -42.90 39.97 -9.18
C SER A 12 -42.45 40.34 -7.75
N LEU A 13 -41.31 41.01 -7.61
CA LEU A 13 -40.94 41.99 -6.56
C LEU A 13 -41.16 41.63 -5.05
N HIS A 14 -40.07 41.62 -4.27
CA HIS A 14 -39.76 42.70 -3.30
C HIS A 14 -38.46 42.47 -2.48
N CYS A 15 -37.55 43.44 -2.61
CA CYS A 15 -36.75 44.14 -1.58
C CYS A 15 -36.11 43.40 -0.37
N ARG A 16 -34.76 43.51 -0.29
CA ARG A 16 -33.91 44.13 0.78
C ARG A 16 -32.52 43.46 0.77
N ASN A 17 -31.48 44.01 0.14
CA ASN A 17 -30.67 45.16 0.54
C ASN A 17 -29.92 44.96 1.87
N LEU A 18 -28.60 44.71 1.80
CA LEU A 18 -27.53 45.11 2.73
C LEU A 18 -26.20 44.48 2.23
N PHE A 19 -25.45 45.23 1.42
CA PHE A 19 -24.21 45.97 1.78
C PHE A 19 -22.92 45.13 1.57
N PHE A 20 -22.26 45.23 0.40
CA PHE A 20 -21.21 46.21 0.02
C PHE A 20 -19.83 45.98 0.70
N TRP A 21 -18.96 45.24 0.01
CA TRP A 21 -17.51 45.51 -0.15
C TRP A 21 -17.31 46.94 -0.72
N PRO A 22 -16.13 47.64 -0.79
CA PRO A 22 -14.74 47.15 -0.93
C PRO A 22 -13.57 48.12 -0.46
N VAL A 23 -12.31 47.83 -0.90
CA VAL A 23 -11.21 48.75 -1.36
C VAL A 23 -10.07 49.25 -0.42
N MET A 24 -8.82 48.92 -0.85
CA MET A 24 -7.47 49.58 -0.78
C MET A 24 -6.82 49.97 0.56
N VAL A 25 -5.50 50.18 0.70
CA VAL A 25 -4.20 49.70 0.17
C VAL A 25 -3.14 50.57 0.92
N TRP A 26 -2.09 49.91 1.44
CA TRP A 26 -0.74 50.42 1.79
C TRP A 26 -0.48 51.46 2.91
N LEU A 27 0.32 51.07 3.92
CA LEU A 27 1.63 51.68 4.26
C LEU A 27 2.44 50.79 5.26
N ARG A 28 3.77 50.78 5.09
CA ARG A 28 4.88 50.28 5.96
C ARG A 28 4.65 50.49 7.48
N GLU A 29 5.19 49.74 8.44
CA GLU A 29 6.63 49.48 8.69
C GLU A 29 6.83 48.47 9.87
N THR A 30 7.88 47.64 9.77
CA THR A 30 8.74 47.00 10.80
C THR A 30 8.22 46.51 12.17
N ALA A 31 8.55 45.25 12.48
CA ALA A 31 9.41 44.82 13.62
C ALA A 31 8.88 43.62 14.42
N THR A 32 9.75 42.61 14.61
CA THR A 32 9.69 41.52 15.62
C THR A 32 8.52 40.53 15.48
N GLY A 33 8.67 39.22 15.33
CA GLY A 33 9.59 38.29 15.98
C GLY A 33 8.74 37.12 16.49
N ILE A 34 9.25 35.88 16.35
CA ILE A 34 8.72 34.63 16.91
C ILE A 34 7.66 33.90 16.06
N LYS A 35 8.18 33.16 15.06
CA LYS A 35 7.61 31.87 14.64
C LYS A 35 7.71 30.88 15.81
N ARG A 36 6.61 30.62 16.52
CA ARG A 36 6.39 29.35 17.26
C ARG A 36 5.44 28.55 16.38
N GLY A 37 5.77 27.41 15.79
CA GLY A 37 6.58 26.32 16.31
C GLY A 37 5.75 25.04 16.13
N MET A 38 5.45 24.69 14.88
CA MET A 38 4.91 23.38 14.54
C MET A 38 6.11 22.42 14.41
N ARG A 39 6.37 21.60 15.43
CA ARG A 39 6.97 20.28 15.23
C ARG A 39 6.70 19.37 16.42
N VAL A 40 6.00 18.30 16.07
CA VAL A 40 5.82 17.05 16.78
C VAL A 40 7.18 16.43 17.08
N THR A 41 7.46 16.12 18.34
CA THR A 41 8.00 14.81 18.76
C THR A 41 7.70 14.68 20.25
N GLY A 42 6.53 14.09 20.56
CA GLY A 42 6.40 13.43 21.85
C GLY A 42 7.39 12.27 21.86
N GLU A 43 8.47 12.43 22.61
CA GLU A 43 9.37 11.34 22.97
C GLU A 43 8.53 10.23 23.61
N LYS A 44 8.47 9.09 22.94
CA LYS A 44 7.93 7.87 23.55
C LYS A 44 9.02 7.32 24.45
N ASN A 45 8.92 7.61 25.74
CA ASN A 45 9.64 6.88 26.78
C ASN A 45 9.21 5.40 26.69
N THR A 46 10.07 4.54 26.14
CA THR A 46 9.86 3.09 26.11
C THR A 46 10.25 2.54 27.47
N ASN A 47 9.23 2.29 28.29
CA ASN A 47 9.35 1.54 29.54
C ASN A 47 10.04 0.18 29.30
N MET A 48 10.83 -0.27 30.28
CA MET A 48 11.57 -1.53 30.36
C MET A 48 10.70 -2.81 30.38
N THR A 49 9.63 -2.84 29.57
CA THR A 49 8.71 -3.96 29.38
C THR A 49 8.60 -4.40 27.91
N ASP A 50 9.48 -3.91 27.04
CA ASP A 50 9.74 -4.50 25.73
C ASP A 50 10.52 -5.81 25.89
N LYS A 51 9.82 -6.89 26.25
CA LYS A 51 10.41 -8.23 26.35
C LYS A 51 11.21 -8.53 25.08
N ALA A 52 12.51 -8.77 25.25
CA ALA A 52 13.46 -8.88 24.15
C ALA A 52 13.10 -10.03 23.19
N VAL A 53 12.68 -9.68 21.98
CA VAL A 53 12.49 -10.68 20.91
C VAL A 53 13.86 -11.03 20.33
N THR A 54 14.23 -12.29 20.50
CA THR A 54 15.49 -12.86 20.00
C THR A 54 15.23 -13.64 18.71
N ILE A 55 16.07 -13.41 17.70
CA ILE A 55 15.99 -14.09 16.41
C ILE A 55 17.15 -15.08 16.32
N ARG A 56 16.86 -16.34 16.01
CA ARG A 56 17.85 -17.36 15.66
C ARG A 56 17.64 -17.80 14.23
N THR A 57 18.73 -17.98 13.49
CA THR A 57 18.68 -18.47 12.11
C THR A 57 19.21 -19.90 12.04
N ARG A 58 18.50 -20.76 11.31
CA ARG A 58 18.89 -22.16 11.05
C ARG A 58 19.03 -22.40 9.55
N LYS A 59 19.88 -23.36 9.18
CA LYS A 59 20.06 -23.82 7.79
C LYS A 59 20.27 -22.66 6.82
N PHE A 60 21.27 -21.83 7.11
CA PHE A 60 21.62 -20.68 6.29
C PHE A 60 22.36 -21.12 5.03
N MET A 61 21.83 -20.75 3.87
CA MET A 61 22.40 -21.12 2.58
C MET A 61 22.43 -19.89 1.67
N THR A 62 23.55 -19.71 0.98
CA THR A 62 23.72 -18.67 -0.04
C THR A 62 23.44 -19.27 -1.42
N ASN A 63 22.36 -18.86 -2.07
CA ASN A 63 22.03 -19.29 -3.43
C ASN A 63 22.48 -18.22 -4.43
N ARG A 64 23.55 -18.52 -5.19
CA ARG A 64 24.11 -17.58 -6.16
C ARG A 64 23.27 -17.44 -7.43
N LEU A 65 22.59 -18.49 -7.87
CA LEU A 65 21.75 -18.48 -9.09
C LEU A 65 20.63 -17.45 -9.00
N LEU A 66 20.05 -17.31 -7.81
CA LEU A 66 18.95 -16.37 -7.52
C LEU A 66 19.41 -15.12 -6.78
N SER A 67 20.73 -14.97 -6.56
CA SER A 67 21.34 -13.86 -5.81
C SER A 67 20.62 -13.56 -4.50
N ARG A 68 20.42 -14.61 -3.69
CA ARG A 68 19.73 -14.50 -2.40
C ARG A 68 20.31 -15.42 -1.34
N LYS A 69 20.17 -15.01 -0.09
CA LYS A 69 20.45 -15.80 1.11
C LYS A 69 19.12 -16.35 1.62
N GLN A 70 19.06 -17.65 1.88
CA GLN A 70 17.86 -18.35 2.32
C GLN A 70 18.12 -19.07 3.63
N PHE A 71 17.19 -18.95 4.57
CA PHE A 71 17.31 -19.53 5.90
C PHE A 71 15.95 -19.71 6.57
N ILE A 72 15.95 -20.52 7.61
CA ILE A 72 14.81 -20.68 8.52
C ILE A 72 15.03 -19.72 9.70
N ILE A 73 13.97 -19.03 10.09
CA ILE A 73 13.98 -18.10 11.21
C ILE A 73 13.19 -18.72 12.36
N ASP A 74 13.83 -18.80 13.53
CA ASP A 74 13.18 -19.08 14.79
C ASP A 74 13.11 -17.79 15.61
N VAL A 75 11.90 -17.37 15.95
CA VAL A 75 11.63 -16.17 16.73
C VAL A 75 11.25 -16.58 18.14
N LEU A 76 12.09 -16.22 19.10
CA LEU A 76 11.85 -16.40 20.53
C LEU A 76 11.27 -15.10 21.10
N HIS A 77 10.09 -15.18 21.68
CA HIS A 77 9.34 -14.04 22.20
C HIS A 77 8.61 -14.43 23.49
N PRO A 78 9.35 -14.63 24.60
CA PRO A 78 8.75 -15.08 25.86
C PRO A 78 7.76 -14.04 26.38
N GLY A 79 6.53 -14.48 26.69
CA GLY A 79 5.49 -13.65 27.29
C GLY A 79 5.08 -12.42 26.47
N ARG A 80 5.38 -12.39 25.17
CA ARG A 80 4.88 -11.42 24.18
C ARG A 80 4.01 -12.17 23.17
N PRO A 81 2.98 -11.54 22.58
CA PRO A 81 2.28 -12.11 21.44
C PRO A 81 3.17 -12.19 20.18
N ASN A 82 2.59 -12.67 19.09
CA ASN A 82 3.27 -12.84 17.82
C ASN A 82 3.92 -11.53 17.33
N VAL A 83 5.19 -11.62 16.94
CA VAL A 83 5.99 -10.49 16.48
C VAL A 83 5.52 -10.05 15.08
N SER A 84 5.42 -8.74 14.89
CA SER A 84 5.08 -8.17 13.58
C SER A 84 6.19 -8.41 12.56
N LYS A 85 5.83 -8.53 11.27
CA LYS A 85 6.83 -8.76 10.20
C LYS A 85 7.73 -7.55 9.96
N ALA A 86 7.25 -6.35 10.26
CA ALA A 86 8.03 -5.11 10.12
C ALA A 86 9.20 -5.10 11.10
N GLU A 87 8.94 -5.39 12.38
CA GLU A 87 9.99 -5.50 13.41
C GLU A 87 11.02 -6.58 13.08
N LEU A 88 10.58 -7.71 12.53
CA LEU A 88 11.50 -8.78 12.12
C LEU A 88 12.38 -8.37 10.95
N LYS A 89 11.86 -7.60 9.99
CA LYS A 89 12.66 -7.05 8.88
C LYS A 89 13.72 -6.10 9.40
N GLU A 90 13.36 -5.20 10.31
CA GLU A 90 14.31 -4.24 10.91
C GLU A 90 15.43 -4.95 11.65
N LYS A 91 15.09 -5.97 12.46
CA LYS A 91 16.09 -6.75 13.19
C LYS A 91 17.01 -7.53 12.26
N LEU A 92 16.44 -8.17 11.22
CA LEU A 92 17.24 -8.89 10.23
C LEU A 92 18.13 -7.95 9.40
N ALA A 93 17.65 -6.74 9.09
CA ALA A 93 18.44 -5.73 8.39
C ALA A 93 19.65 -5.30 9.22
N ARG A 94 19.48 -5.13 10.54
CA ARG A 94 20.58 -4.83 11.46
C ARG A 94 21.54 -6.01 11.62
N MET A 95 21.03 -7.23 11.76
CA MET A 95 21.86 -8.43 11.98
C MET A 95 22.76 -8.78 10.79
N TYR A 96 22.28 -8.57 9.56
CA TYR A 96 22.98 -8.96 8.34
C TYR A 96 23.43 -7.76 7.51
N GLU A 97 23.36 -6.55 8.07
CA GLU A 97 23.79 -5.29 7.47
C GLU A 97 23.25 -5.10 6.04
N VAL A 98 21.94 -5.31 5.91
CA VAL A 98 21.26 -5.16 4.62
C VAL A 98 20.91 -3.70 4.41
N LYS A 99 21.34 -3.13 3.28
CA LYS A 99 21.11 -1.72 2.92
C LYS A 99 19.62 -1.36 2.89
N ASP A 100 18.80 -2.23 2.28
CA ASP A 100 17.37 -1.99 2.10
C ASP A 100 16.51 -3.02 2.85
N PRO A 101 15.62 -2.62 3.78
CA PRO A 101 14.72 -3.54 4.47
C PRO A 101 13.66 -4.15 3.54
N ASN A 102 13.43 -3.51 2.38
CA ASN A 102 12.51 -3.99 1.34
C ASN A 102 13.05 -5.19 0.56
N ALA A 103 14.36 -5.43 0.58
CA ALA A 103 14.98 -6.61 -0.01
C ALA A 103 14.82 -7.87 0.87
N ILE A 104 14.31 -7.70 2.11
CA ILE A 104 14.10 -8.79 3.07
C ILE A 104 12.64 -9.25 3.02
N PHE A 105 12.46 -10.54 2.76
CA PHE A 105 11.16 -11.19 2.71
C PHE A 105 11.05 -12.23 3.81
N VAL A 106 10.02 -12.09 4.64
CA VAL A 106 9.77 -13.00 5.75
C VAL A 106 8.36 -13.59 5.62
N PHE A 107 8.26 -14.92 5.52
CA PHE A 107 7.00 -15.59 5.18
C PHE A 107 6.79 -16.92 5.93
N LYS A 108 5.53 -17.38 5.89
CA LYS A 108 5.08 -18.66 6.47
C LYS A 108 5.50 -18.83 7.93
N PHE A 109 5.18 -17.84 8.75
CA PHE A 109 5.31 -17.98 10.20
C PHE A 109 4.26 -18.93 10.76
N ARG A 110 4.71 -19.90 11.55
CA ARG A 110 3.87 -20.81 12.33
C ARG A 110 4.31 -20.71 13.79
N THR A 111 3.36 -20.39 14.66
CA THR A 111 3.54 -20.43 16.11
C THR A 111 3.55 -21.88 16.58
N HIS A 112 4.45 -22.22 17.49
CA HIS A 112 4.39 -23.50 18.18
C HIS A 112 3.22 -23.53 19.17
N PHE A 113 2.65 -24.72 19.36
CA PHE A 113 1.67 -24.94 20.42
C PHE A 113 2.35 -24.67 21.78
N GLY A 114 1.64 -23.98 22.68
CA GLY A 114 2.22 -23.47 23.93
C GLY A 114 2.92 -22.10 23.84
N GLY A 115 3.05 -21.52 22.62
CA GLY A 115 3.53 -20.15 22.44
C GLY A 115 5.03 -19.94 22.66
N GLY A 116 5.47 -18.67 22.68
CA GLY A 116 6.85 -18.26 22.96
C GLY A 116 7.88 -18.53 21.85
N LYS A 117 7.60 -19.45 20.93
CA LYS A 117 8.42 -19.77 19.76
C LYS A 117 7.60 -19.74 18.48
N SER A 118 8.12 -19.09 17.46
CA SER A 118 7.55 -19.08 16.11
C SER A 118 8.61 -19.45 15.09
N THR A 119 8.27 -20.30 14.14
CA THR A 119 9.16 -20.69 13.03
C THR A 119 8.67 -20.05 11.74
N GLY A 120 9.60 -19.61 10.90
CA GLY A 120 9.30 -19.02 9.60
C GLY A 120 10.46 -19.13 8.64
N PHE A 121 10.29 -18.58 7.45
CA PHE A 121 11.34 -18.53 6.43
C PHE A 121 11.74 -17.09 6.17
N GLY A 122 13.05 -16.89 5.98
CA GLY A 122 13.66 -15.62 5.62
C GLY A 122 14.40 -15.73 4.29
N LEU A 123 14.19 -14.74 3.43
CA LEU A 123 14.95 -14.53 2.21
C LEU A 123 15.53 -13.12 2.24
N ILE A 124 16.82 -12.99 2.00
CA ILE A 124 17.51 -11.71 1.82
C ILE A 124 18.04 -11.70 0.40
N TYR A 125 17.58 -10.75 -0.40
CA TYR A 125 18.12 -10.50 -1.74
C TYR A 125 19.22 -9.44 -1.66
N ASP A 126 20.17 -9.50 -2.59
CA ASP A 126 21.21 -8.47 -2.70
C ASP A 126 20.65 -7.14 -3.25
N SER A 127 19.60 -7.20 -4.09
CA SER A 127 18.92 -6.03 -4.66
C SER A 127 17.40 -6.20 -4.74
N VAL A 128 16.68 -5.07 -4.75
CA VAL A 128 15.20 -5.03 -4.87
C VAL A 128 14.73 -5.47 -6.26
N GLU A 129 15.54 -5.23 -7.29
CA GLU A 129 15.23 -5.65 -8.66
C GLU A 129 15.21 -7.17 -8.80
N ASN A 130 16.18 -7.85 -8.19
CA ASN A 130 16.23 -9.30 -8.15
C ASN A 130 15.03 -9.86 -7.38
N ALA A 131 14.65 -9.22 -6.28
CA ALA A 131 13.44 -9.60 -5.56
C ALA A 131 12.18 -9.53 -6.45
N LYS A 132 12.00 -8.48 -7.25
CA LYS A 132 10.85 -8.35 -8.17
C LYS A 132 10.82 -9.41 -9.26
N LYS A 133 11.99 -9.87 -9.75
CA LYS A 133 12.09 -10.90 -10.80
C LYS A 133 11.74 -12.30 -10.27
N TYR A 134 12.23 -12.65 -9.09
CA TYR A 134 12.14 -14.03 -8.57
C TYR A 134 10.97 -14.26 -7.61
N GLU A 135 10.51 -13.25 -6.87
CA GLU A 135 9.42 -13.45 -5.92
C GLU A 135 8.06 -13.59 -6.64
N PRO A 136 7.20 -14.52 -6.18
CA PRO A 136 5.82 -14.56 -6.62
C PRO A 136 5.08 -13.24 -6.37
N LYS A 137 4.26 -12.82 -7.35
CA LYS A 137 3.50 -11.55 -7.32
C LYS A 137 2.72 -11.30 -6.04
N TYR A 138 2.12 -12.34 -5.44
CA TYR A 138 1.32 -12.18 -4.21
C TYR A 138 2.15 -11.71 -3.01
N ARG A 139 3.47 -11.95 -2.98
CA ARG A 139 4.36 -11.46 -1.93
C ARG A 139 4.76 -10.02 -2.17
N LEU A 140 5.00 -9.66 -3.43
CA LEU A 140 5.28 -8.27 -3.83
C LEU A 140 4.12 -7.36 -3.45
N ILE A 141 2.87 -7.77 -3.72
CA ILE A 141 1.66 -7.02 -3.35
C ILE A 141 1.55 -6.85 -1.83
N ARG A 142 1.83 -7.91 -1.06
CA ARG A 142 1.79 -7.83 0.42
C ARG A 142 2.89 -6.94 1.02
N ASN A 143 4.02 -6.82 0.33
CA ASN A 143 5.10 -5.90 0.71
C ASN A 143 4.89 -4.47 0.15
N GLY A 144 3.86 -4.23 -0.69
CA GLY A 144 3.60 -2.93 -1.29
C GLY A 144 4.47 -2.58 -2.51
N LEU A 145 5.17 -3.55 -3.10
CA LEU A 145 6.07 -3.33 -4.25
C LEU A 145 5.37 -3.47 -5.61
N ASP A 146 4.20 -4.09 -5.64
CA ASP A 146 3.40 -4.30 -6.84
C ASP A 146 1.91 -4.07 -6.51
N THR A 147 1.12 -3.69 -7.51
CA THR A 147 -0.31 -3.42 -7.34
C THR A 147 -1.13 -4.65 -7.70
N LYS A 148 -2.21 -4.87 -6.94
CA LYS A 148 -3.11 -5.99 -7.22
C LYS A 148 -3.96 -5.67 -8.45
N VAL A 149 -3.87 -6.53 -9.46
CA VAL A 149 -4.75 -6.46 -10.63
C VAL A 149 -6.07 -7.17 -10.32
N GLU A 150 -7.13 -6.40 -10.11
CA GLU A 150 -8.47 -6.96 -9.85
C GLU A 150 -9.17 -7.28 -11.17
N LYS A 151 -9.20 -8.58 -11.51
CA LYS A 151 -9.93 -9.09 -12.68
C LYS A 151 -10.68 -10.35 -12.32
N SER A 152 -11.99 -10.37 -12.58
CA SER A 152 -12.80 -11.57 -12.37
C SER A 152 -12.52 -12.63 -13.44
N ARG A 153 -12.36 -13.89 -13.03
CA ARG A 153 -12.19 -15.03 -13.95
C ARG A 153 -13.41 -15.23 -14.84
N LYS A 154 -14.62 -14.90 -14.37
CA LYS A 154 -15.87 -14.97 -15.15
C LYS A 154 -15.83 -14.02 -16.35
N GLN A 155 -15.55 -12.74 -16.10
CA GLN A 155 -15.45 -11.71 -17.14
C GLN A 155 -14.39 -12.04 -18.21
N LEU A 156 -13.27 -12.64 -17.80
CA LEU A 156 -12.21 -13.07 -18.72
C LEU A 156 -12.66 -14.23 -19.61
N LYS A 157 -13.35 -15.23 -19.04
CA LYS A 157 -13.89 -16.38 -19.79
C LYS A 157 -14.98 -15.95 -20.76
N GLU A 158 -15.91 -15.11 -20.33
CA GLU A 158 -16.98 -14.57 -21.18
C GLU A 158 -16.42 -13.71 -22.33
N ARG A 159 -15.42 -12.86 -22.05
CA ARG A 159 -14.72 -12.10 -23.10
C ARG A 159 -14.04 -13.03 -24.10
N LYS A 160 -13.37 -14.10 -23.63
CA LYS A 160 -12.73 -15.10 -24.50
C LYS A 160 -13.75 -15.80 -25.40
N ASN A 161 -14.90 -16.19 -24.85
CA ASN A 161 -15.96 -16.86 -25.62
C ASN A 161 -16.59 -15.93 -26.67
N ARG A 162 -16.82 -14.65 -26.35
CA ARG A 162 -17.28 -13.64 -27.34
C ARG A 162 -16.25 -13.42 -28.44
N ALA A 163 -14.97 -13.31 -28.09
CA ALA A 163 -13.89 -13.08 -29.06
C ALA A 163 -13.65 -14.26 -30.01
N LYS A 164 -14.06 -15.48 -29.66
CA LYS A 164 -14.01 -16.65 -30.55
C LYS A 164 -15.07 -16.63 -31.65
N LYS A 165 -16.20 -15.96 -31.45
CA LYS A 165 -17.32 -15.90 -32.42
C LYS A 165 -17.01 -14.98 -33.61
N ILE A 166 -16.22 -13.94 -33.40
CA ILE A 166 -15.86 -12.93 -34.41
C ILE A 166 -14.58 -13.30 -35.17
N ARG A 167 -14.55 -13.09 -36.50
CA ARG A 167 -13.43 -13.42 -37.39
C ARG A 167 -12.98 -12.19 -38.21
N GLY A 168 -11.77 -12.25 -38.77
CA GLY A 168 -11.21 -11.22 -39.65
C GLY A 168 -11.08 -9.83 -38.99
N VAL A 169 -11.22 -8.78 -39.79
CA VAL A 169 -11.09 -7.36 -39.38
C VAL A 169 -12.04 -6.98 -38.22
N LYS A 170 -13.18 -7.67 -38.09
CA LYS A 170 -14.13 -7.43 -36.98
C LYS A 170 -13.55 -7.83 -35.61
N LYS A 171 -12.62 -8.79 -35.57
CA LYS A 171 -11.97 -9.25 -34.34
C LYS A 171 -10.91 -8.28 -33.83
N THR A 172 -10.10 -7.71 -34.72
CA THR A 172 -9.08 -6.70 -34.38
C THR A 172 -9.75 -5.43 -33.86
N LYS A 173 -10.75 -4.91 -34.58
CA LYS A 173 -11.52 -3.72 -34.15
C LYS A 173 -12.15 -3.87 -32.75
N ALA A 174 -12.72 -5.03 -32.43
CA ALA A 174 -13.29 -5.30 -31.10
C ALA A 174 -12.23 -5.43 -29.99
N GLY A 175 -11.01 -5.87 -30.32
CA GLY A 175 -9.88 -5.94 -29.40
C GLY A 175 -9.29 -4.58 -29.07
N ASP A 176 -9.21 -3.69 -30.06
CA ASP A 176 -8.63 -2.36 -29.92
C ASP A 176 -9.53 -1.41 -29.12
N ALA A 177 -10.85 -1.45 -29.36
CA ALA A 177 -11.82 -0.72 -28.54
C ALA A 177 -11.74 -1.11 -27.04
N ALA A 178 -11.50 -2.39 -26.74
CA ALA A 178 -11.36 -2.89 -25.37
C ALA A 178 -10.01 -2.53 -24.71
N LYS A 179 -8.97 -2.18 -25.49
CA LYS A 179 -7.67 -1.71 -24.99
C LYS A 179 -7.67 -0.20 -24.75
N ALA A 180 -8.36 0.58 -25.59
CA ALA A 180 -8.45 2.04 -25.45
C ALA A 180 -9.11 2.45 -24.12
N GLY A 181 -10.19 1.77 -23.70
CA GLY A 181 -10.87 2.05 -22.43
C GLY A 181 -10.11 1.66 -21.15
N LYS A 182 -8.89 1.11 -21.25
CA LYS A 182 -8.06 0.68 -20.09
C LYS A 182 -6.82 1.53 -19.86
N LYS A 183 -6.53 2.49 -20.74
CA LYS A 183 -5.54 3.56 -20.49
C LYS A 183 -6.26 4.73 -19.79
N LYS A 184 -6.57 4.57 -18.51
CA LYS A 184 -6.85 5.68 -17.60
C LYS A 184 -6.61 5.20 -16.18
#